data_AF-X0U4J5-F1
#
_entry.id   AF-X0U4J5-F1
#
_cell.length_a   1.000
_cell.length_b   1.000
_cell.length_c   1.000
_cell.angle_alpha   90.00
_cell.angle_beta   90.00
_cell.angle_gamma   90.00
#
_symmetry.space_group_name_H-M   'P 1'
#
loop_
_entity.id
_entity.type
_entity.pdbx_description
1 polymer ?
#
loop_
_entity_poly.entity_id
_entity_poly.type
_entity_poly.pdbx_seq_one_letter_code
_entity_poly.pdbx_strand_id
1 'polypeptide(L)'
;MTLSTVPDAKTKPVKTKDKIAALKTYHEHIFKKEEAINPKYIPRMCYKKDGEHVIGLFPGDLRGGTDVYIEFCSRDYEPEFVHVKERTLWKWHFNPDYATEYKQSEPHQGTGDKQIYIPTSELINMTNWYKLKEEEAAAPKAKPSTEMIFDTDDDAPYAEMTIRDYMAIHTGKLVSNKQWLNNLIKTTSND
;
A
#
# COMPACT_ATOMS: atom_id res chain seq x y z
N MET A 1 30.99 2.11 47.37
CA MET A 1 31.72 2.38 46.12
C MET A 1 30.76 3.01 45.14
N THR A 2 30.83 4.32 44.95
CA THR A 2 29.96 5.08 44.02
C THR A 2 30.63 5.11 42.65
N LEU A 3 30.04 4.43 41.68
CA LEU A 3 30.44 4.51 40.28
C LEU A 3 30.12 5.91 39.76
N SER A 4 31.15 6.75 39.68
CA SER A 4 31.13 8.04 39.01
C SER A 4 31.21 7.78 37.51
N THR A 5 30.12 7.99 36.79
CA THR A 5 30.11 7.94 35.32
C THR A 5 30.68 9.25 34.80
N VAL A 6 31.84 9.18 34.16
CA VAL A 6 32.43 10.28 33.38
C VAL A 6 31.49 10.60 32.22
N PRO A 7 31.04 11.86 32.03
CA PRO A 7 30.24 12.22 30.86
C PRO A 7 31.16 12.28 29.63
N ASP A 8 31.07 11.26 28.79
CA ASP A 8 31.83 11.15 27.56
C ASP A 8 31.24 12.04 26.45
N ALA A 9 32.14 12.67 25.69
CA ALA A 9 31.99 13.47 24.47
C ALA A 9 30.76 14.40 24.27
N LYS A 10 31.03 15.71 24.21
CA LYS A 10 30.14 16.78 23.73
C LYS A 10 29.74 16.61 22.25
N THR A 11 28.77 15.75 21.94
CA THR A 11 28.04 15.80 20.67
C THR A 11 27.09 16.99 20.70
N LYS A 12 27.16 17.88 19.71
CA LYS A 12 26.19 18.98 19.56
C LYS A 12 24.79 18.36 19.46
N PRO A 13 23.77 18.93 20.14
CA PRO A 13 22.42 18.40 20.05
C PRO A 13 21.95 18.46 18.59
N VAL A 14 21.63 17.30 18.01
CA VAL A 14 21.08 17.20 16.66
C VAL A 14 19.74 17.93 16.64
N LYS A 15 19.54 18.83 15.68
CA LYS A 15 18.29 19.60 15.60
C LYS A 15 17.15 18.66 15.21
N THR A 16 15.99 18.86 15.83
CA THR A 16 14.77 18.08 15.56
C THR A 16 14.42 17.99 14.07
N LYS A 17 14.60 19.10 13.33
CA LYS A 17 14.35 19.16 11.89
C LYS A 17 15.23 18.17 11.10
N ASP A 18 16.48 18.01 11.51
CA ASP A 18 17.44 17.13 10.82
C ASP A 18 17.07 15.66 11.06
N LYS A 19 16.60 15.31 12.26
CA LYS A 19 16.08 13.97 12.56
C LYS A 19 14.86 13.64 11.69
N ILE A 20 13.88 14.55 11.63
CA ILE A 20 12.67 14.36 10.83
C ILE A 20 13.01 14.24 9.33
N ALA A 21 13.96 15.05 8.84
CA ALA A 21 14.42 14.96 7.46
C ALA A 21 15.06 13.60 7.17
N ALA A 22 15.90 13.09 8.06
CA ALA A 22 16.52 11.77 7.90
C ALA A 22 15.48 10.63 7.90
N LEU A 23 14.44 10.72 8.72
CA LEU A 23 13.32 9.77 8.70
C LEU A 23 12.57 9.84 7.36
N LYS A 24 12.26 11.05 6.88
CA LYS A 24 11.60 11.26 5.59
C LYS A 24 12.42 10.69 4.43
N THR A 25 13.74 10.94 4.42
CA THR A 25 14.65 10.48 3.36
C THR A 25 14.70 8.95 3.24
N TYR A 26 14.61 8.24 4.37
CA TYR A 26 14.54 6.77 4.35
C TYR A 26 13.37 6.25 3.50
N HIS A 27 12.22 6.94 3.52
CA HIS A 27 11.01 6.54 2.80
C HIS A 27 10.88 7.12 1.38
N GLU A 28 11.90 7.83 0.87
CA GLU A 28 11.88 8.42 -0.48
C GLU A 28 11.56 7.41 -1.59
N HIS A 29 12.01 6.17 -1.43
CA HIS A 29 11.73 5.10 -2.39
C HIS A 29 10.22 4.77 -2.46
N ILE A 30 9.48 4.85 -1.36
CA ILE A 30 8.03 4.66 -1.34
C ILE A 30 7.33 5.88 -1.91
N PHE A 31 7.76 7.10 -1.54
CA PHE A 31 7.17 8.34 -2.08
C PHE A 31 7.30 8.45 -3.60
N LYS A 32 8.42 7.98 -4.16
CA LYS A 32 8.62 7.90 -5.62
C LYS A 32 7.65 6.93 -6.29
N LYS A 33 7.37 5.77 -5.67
CA LYS A 33 6.42 4.77 -6.18
C LYS A 33 4.96 5.25 -6.10
N GLU A 34 4.66 6.10 -5.13
CA GLU A 34 3.34 6.70 -4.94
C GLU A 34 3.16 8.00 -5.75
N GLU A 35 4.20 8.41 -6.50
CA GLU A 35 4.23 9.66 -7.29
C GLU A 35 3.92 10.91 -6.44
N ALA A 36 4.22 10.86 -5.14
CA ALA A 36 3.94 11.93 -4.21
C ALA A 36 4.97 13.07 -4.35
N ILE A 37 4.60 14.12 -5.11
CA ILE A 37 5.39 15.34 -5.29
C ILE A 37 5.24 16.20 -4.03
N ASN A 38 6.14 16.04 -3.06
CA ASN A 38 6.12 16.67 -1.72
C ASN A 38 5.09 16.08 -0.74
N PRO A 39 5.31 14.84 -0.26
CA PRO A 39 4.42 14.19 0.68
C PRO A 39 4.42 14.91 2.04
N LYS A 40 3.23 15.08 2.61
CA LYS A 40 3.05 15.58 3.98
C LYS A 40 3.45 14.47 4.96
N TYR A 41 4.69 14.53 5.41
CA TYR A 41 5.28 13.52 6.28
C TYR A 41 5.33 14.02 7.73
N ILE A 42 4.71 13.28 8.65
CA ILE A 42 4.57 13.65 10.06
C ILE A 42 4.90 12.41 10.92
N PRO A 43 6.11 12.32 11.48
CA PRO A 43 6.45 11.25 12.41
C PRO A 43 5.77 11.50 13.77
N ARG A 44 5.09 10.48 14.30
CA ARG A 44 4.27 10.58 15.52
C ARG A 44 4.35 9.30 16.36
N MET A 45 4.12 9.45 17.67
CA MET A 45 3.93 8.31 18.55
C MET A 45 2.58 7.65 18.28
N CYS A 46 2.58 6.32 18.25
CA CYS A 46 1.37 5.51 18.38
C CYS A 46 1.23 5.09 19.85
N TYR A 47 0.05 5.24 20.43
CA TYR A 47 -0.19 4.84 21.81
C TYR A 47 -1.60 4.35 22.02
N LYS A 48 -1.81 3.61 23.11
CA LYS A 48 -3.11 3.05 23.45
C LYS A 48 -3.95 4.08 24.21
N LYS A 49 -5.16 4.35 23.71
CA LYS A 49 -6.17 5.20 24.35
C LYS A 49 -7.52 4.50 24.28
N ASP A 50 -8.24 4.45 25.40
CA ASP A 50 -9.56 3.81 25.49
C ASP A 50 -9.61 2.35 24.97
N GLY A 51 -8.49 1.63 25.06
CA GLY A 51 -8.38 0.25 24.58
C GLY A 51 -7.92 0.10 23.13
N GLU A 52 -7.84 1.19 22.36
CA GLU A 52 -7.48 1.21 20.94
C GLU A 52 -6.13 1.91 20.70
N HIS A 53 -5.38 1.49 19.68
CA HIS A 53 -4.16 2.17 19.25
C HIS A 53 -4.52 3.36 18.36
N VAL A 54 -4.03 4.55 18.74
CA VAL A 54 -4.34 5.80 18.05
C VAL A 54 -3.08 6.62 17.83
N ILE A 55 -3.16 7.53 16.87
CA ILE A 55 -2.22 8.64 16.69
C ILE A 55 -2.94 9.96 16.98
N GLY A 56 -2.23 10.91 17.57
CA GLY A 56 -2.74 12.26 17.80
C GLY A 56 -2.21 13.23 16.74
N LEU A 57 -3.10 13.78 15.91
CA LEU A 57 -2.78 14.83 14.94
C LEU A 57 -3.45 16.15 15.32
N PHE A 58 -2.80 17.27 15.06
CA PHE A 58 -3.43 18.58 15.26
C PHE A 58 -4.25 18.97 14.03
N PRO A 59 -5.28 19.83 14.14
CA PRO A 59 -6.02 20.34 12.99
C PRO A 59 -5.13 20.99 11.91
N GLY A 60 -3.99 21.59 12.31
CA GLY A 60 -2.98 22.09 11.36
C GLY A 60 -2.29 20.99 10.56
N ASP A 61 -2.08 19.82 11.17
CA ASP A 61 -1.49 18.62 10.54
C ASP A 61 -2.44 18.02 9.49
N LEU A 62 -3.73 18.31 9.54
CA LEU A 62 -4.74 17.80 8.61
C LEU A 62 -5.19 18.84 7.57
N ARG A 63 -4.76 20.10 7.73
CA ARG A 63 -5.07 21.18 6.79
C ARG A 63 -4.41 20.93 5.43
N GLY A 64 -5.11 21.29 4.37
CA GLY A 64 -4.58 21.28 3.00
C GLY A 64 -5.08 20.14 2.11
N GLY A 65 -6.02 19.32 2.58
CA GLY A 65 -6.74 18.37 1.70
C GLY A 65 -5.84 17.29 1.09
N THR A 66 -4.78 16.90 1.79
CA THR A 66 -3.76 15.97 1.28
C THR A 66 -3.55 14.82 2.23
N ASP A 67 -3.18 13.67 1.67
CA ASP A 67 -2.83 12.48 2.42
C ASP A 67 -1.64 12.75 3.35
N VAL A 68 -1.68 12.11 4.53
CA VAL A 68 -0.64 12.25 5.54
C VAL A 68 0.13 10.96 5.65
N TYR A 69 1.45 11.05 5.52
CA TYR A 69 2.38 9.94 5.67
C TYR A 69 3.01 9.96 7.04
N ILE A 70 3.02 8.82 7.72
CA ILE A 70 3.28 8.74 9.15
C ILE A 70 4.24 7.58 9.40
N GLU A 71 5.28 7.83 10.16
CA GLU A 71 6.12 6.77 10.73
C GLU A 71 5.95 6.83 12.25
N PHE A 72 5.80 5.66 12.86
CA PHE A 72 5.74 5.57 14.31
C PHE A 72 7.12 5.78 14.90
N CYS A 73 7.24 6.81 15.73
CA CYS A 73 8.48 7.18 16.39
C CYS A 73 8.22 7.59 17.82
N SER A 74 9.25 7.50 18.66
CA SER A 74 9.22 8.02 20.02
C SER A 74 9.12 9.56 20.02
N ARG A 75 8.96 10.14 21.22
CA ARG A 75 8.99 11.59 21.43
C ARG A 75 10.28 12.25 20.91
N ASP A 76 11.39 11.51 20.89
CA ASP A 76 12.71 11.99 20.46
C ASP A 76 13.01 11.73 18.98
N TYR A 77 11.97 11.34 18.22
CA TYR A 77 12.04 10.98 16.79
C TYR A 77 12.95 9.78 16.50
N GLU A 78 12.99 8.84 17.44
CA GLU A 78 13.60 7.53 17.22
C GLU A 78 12.54 6.57 16.68
N PRO A 79 12.77 5.88 15.55
CA PRO A 79 11.81 4.95 15.00
C PRO A 79 11.42 3.87 16.02
N GLU A 80 10.13 3.59 16.13
CA GLU A 80 9.66 2.52 17.00
C GLU A 80 9.70 1.18 16.27
N PHE A 81 10.58 0.29 16.73
CA PHE A 81 10.67 -1.09 16.23
C PHE A 81 9.83 -2.07 17.07
N VAL A 82 9.03 -1.58 18.02
CA VAL A 82 8.29 -2.40 18.99
C VAL A 82 7.37 -3.42 18.31
N HIS A 83 6.87 -3.09 17.11
CA HIS A 83 5.95 -3.95 16.37
C HIS A 83 6.51 -4.45 15.03
N VAL A 84 7.68 -3.98 14.58
CA VAL A 84 8.20 -4.28 13.24
C VAL A 84 9.74 -4.34 13.24
N LYS A 85 10.32 -5.30 12.50
CA LYS A 85 11.78 -5.45 12.34
C LYS A 85 12.44 -4.32 11.54
N GLU A 86 11.63 -3.49 10.88
CA GLU A 86 12.05 -2.44 9.96
C GLU A 86 11.14 -1.21 10.10
N ARG A 87 11.63 -0.06 9.63
CA ARG A 87 10.85 1.17 9.62
C ARG A 87 9.67 1.03 8.67
N THR A 88 8.49 1.37 9.16
CA THR A 88 7.22 1.23 8.43
C THR A 88 6.61 2.59 8.15
N LEU A 89 6.21 2.80 6.90
CA LEU A 89 5.47 3.98 6.49
C LEU A 89 3.97 3.66 6.45
N TRP A 90 3.21 4.48 7.14
CA TRP A 90 1.76 4.47 7.14
C TRP A 90 1.23 5.64 6.33
N LYS A 91 0.08 5.45 5.69
CA LYS A 91 -0.64 6.49 4.97
C LYS A 91 -2.04 6.61 5.57
N TRP A 92 -2.39 7.83 5.97
CA TRP A 92 -3.76 8.21 6.27
C TRP A 92 -4.33 8.97 5.08
N HIS A 93 -5.46 8.51 4.54
CA HIS A 93 -6.13 9.18 3.45
C HIS A 93 -6.88 10.39 3.96
N PHE A 94 -6.81 11.51 3.22
CA PHE A 94 -7.50 12.72 3.65
C PHE A 94 -9.01 12.52 3.74
N ASN A 95 -9.57 12.78 4.93
CA ASN A 95 -11.00 12.80 5.19
C ASN A 95 -11.46 14.25 5.45
N PRO A 96 -12.30 14.88 4.61
CA PRO A 96 -12.82 16.23 4.85
C PRO A 96 -13.55 16.41 6.19
N ASP A 97 -14.18 15.36 6.68
CA ASP A 97 -15.05 15.37 7.87
C ASP A 97 -14.30 14.93 9.15
N TYR A 98 -12.95 14.90 9.11
CA TYR A 98 -12.10 14.47 10.22
C TYR A 98 -12.43 15.18 11.54
N ALA A 99 -12.90 16.44 11.49
CA ALA A 99 -13.12 17.24 12.69
C ALA A 99 -14.35 16.76 13.50
N THR A 100 -15.33 16.17 12.82
CA THR A 100 -16.58 15.68 13.42
C THR A 100 -16.59 14.18 13.63
N GLU A 101 -15.88 13.43 12.79
CA GLU A 101 -15.87 11.96 12.83
C GLU A 101 -15.03 11.41 13.98
N TYR A 102 -13.84 12.01 14.20
CA TYR A 102 -12.89 11.50 15.18
C TYR A 102 -13.04 12.16 16.55
N LYS A 103 -12.70 11.39 17.58
CA LYS A 103 -12.63 11.90 18.96
C LYS A 103 -11.52 12.93 19.09
N GLN A 104 -11.82 14.02 19.80
CA GLN A 104 -10.85 15.07 20.10
C GLN A 104 -10.33 14.96 21.54
N SER A 105 -9.12 15.45 21.78
CA SER A 105 -8.58 15.61 23.13
C SER A 105 -9.22 16.79 23.84
N GLU A 106 -9.12 16.76 25.17
CA GLU A 106 -9.26 17.98 25.95
C GLU A 106 -8.22 19.02 25.49
N PRO A 107 -8.55 20.32 25.53
CA PRO A 107 -7.61 21.38 25.19
C PRO A 107 -6.35 21.28 26.06
N HIS A 108 -5.18 21.46 25.45
CA HIS A 108 -3.95 21.56 26.20
C HIS A 108 -3.99 22.79 27.12
N GLN A 109 -3.65 22.62 28.41
CA GLN A 109 -3.80 23.67 29.44
C GLN A 109 -3.05 24.97 29.11
N GLY A 110 -1.93 24.91 28.40
CA GLY A 110 -1.13 26.09 28.04
C GLY A 110 -1.47 26.72 26.69
N THR A 111 -1.78 25.90 25.68
CA THR A 111 -1.92 26.37 24.27
C THR A 111 -3.36 26.38 23.80
N GLY A 112 -4.26 25.64 24.45
CA GLY A 112 -5.65 25.43 24.01
C GLY A 112 -5.78 24.47 22.82
N ASP A 113 -4.67 23.94 22.31
CA ASP A 113 -4.67 23.03 21.17
C ASP A 113 -5.36 21.70 21.51
N LYS A 114 -6.17 21.22 20.55
CA LYS A 114 -6.82 19.91 20.61
C LYS A 114 -6.16 18.97 19.62
N GLN A 115 -5.96 17.73 20.04
CA GLN A 115 -5.55 16.64 19.16
C GLN A 115 -6.78 15.88 18.66
N ILE A 116 -6.73 15.46 17.42
CA ILE A 116 -7.71 14.57 16.80
C ILE A 116 -7.09 13.17 16.84
N TYR A 117 -7.82 12.21 17.40
CA TYR A 117 -7.36 10.84 17.53
C TYR A 117 -7.80 10.00 16.35
N ILE A 118 -6.84 9.60 15.54
CA ILE A 118 -7.07 8.72 14.39
C ILE A 118 -6.70 7.30 14.80
N PRO A 119 -7.62 6.34 14.69
CA PRO A 119 -7.34 4.93 14.89
C PRO A 119 -6.25 4.42 13.95
N THR A 120 -5.33 3.60 14.47
CA THR A 120 -4.30 2.99 13.60
C THR A 120 -4.87 1.97 12.62
N SER A 121 -6.07 1.46 12.88
CA SER A 121 -6.80 0.54 12.00
C SER A 121 -7.18 1.17 10.65
N GLU A 122 -7.29 2.50 10.58
CA GLU A 122 -7.57 3.22 9.33
C GLU A 122 -6.31 3.54 8.53
N LEU A 123 -5.13 3.33 9.12
CA LEU A 123 -3.86 3.62 8.45
C LEU A 123 -3.50 2.48 7.48
N ILE A 124 -3.13 2.87 6.27
CA ILE A 124 -2.67 1.94 5.24
C ILE A 124 -1.17 1.71 5.44
N ASN A 125 -0.76 0.45 5.63
CA ASN A 125 0.66 0.09 5.70
C ASN A 125 1.28 0.08 4.29
N MET A 126 1.92 1.19 3.91
CA MET A 126 2.51 1.36 2.58
C MET A 126 3.72 0.46 2.37
N THR A 127 4.53 0.26 3.41
CA THR A 127 5.72 -0.61 3.33
C THR A 127 5.30 -2.05 2.98
N ASN A 128 4.31 -2.60 3.68
CA ASN A 128 3.79 -3.93 3.40
C ASN A 128 3.07 -3.99 2.05
N TRP A 129 2.28 -2.97 1.72
CA TRP A 129 1.58 -2.89 0.43
C TRP A 129 2.52 -3.03 -0.78
N TYR A 130 3.66 -2.32 -0.77
CA TYR A 130 4.63 -2.42 -1.85
C TYR A 130 5.44 -3.71 -1.82
N LYS A 131 5.71 -4.29 -0.64
CA LYS A 131 6.32 -5.62 -0.55
C LYS A 131 5.46 -6.68 -1.19
N LEU A 132 4.17 -6.71 -0.87
CA LEU A 132 3.22 -7.65 -1.48
C LEU A 132 3.14 -7.45 -3.00
N LYS A 133 3.09 -6.21 -3.49
CA LYS A 133 3.12 -5.94 -4.93
C LYS A 133 4.41 -6.43 -5.61
N GLU A 134 5.55 -6.29 -4.95
CA GLU A 134 6.83 -6.79 -5.45
C GLU A 134 6.87 -8.31 -5.46
N GLU A 135 6.37 -8.97 -4.41
CA GLU A 135 6.24 -10.42 -4.35
C GLU A 135 5.27 -10.96 -5.42
N GLU A 136 4.14 -10.29 -5.68
CA GLU A 136 3.22 -10.62 -6.77
C GLU A 136 3.85 -10.41 -8.15
N ALA A 137 4.68 -9.38 -8.31
CA ALA A 137 5.39 -9.11 -9.56
C ALA A 137 6.57 -10.08 -9.78
N ALA A 138 7.22 -10.52 -8.70
CA ALA A 138 8.34 -11.45 -8.69
C ALA A 138 7.90 -12.93 -8.66
N ALA A 139 6.66 -13.19 -8.25
CA ALA A 139 6.03 -14.48 -8.44
C ALA A 139 6.19 -14.82 -9.92
N PRO A 140 6.67 -16.03 -10.26
CA PRO A 140 6.74 -16.44 -11.65
C PRO A 140 5.33 -16.32 -12.18
N LYS A 141 5.06 -15.26 -12.97
CA LYS A 141 3.89 -15.23 -13.85
C LYS A 141 4.03 -16.55 -14.58
N ALA A 142 3.16 -17.51 -14.23
CA ALA A 142 3.18 -18.79 -14.87
C ALA A 142 3.14 -18.46 -16.35
N LYS A 143 4.29 -18.63 -17.03
CA LYS A 143 4.30 -18.58 -18.48
C LYS A 143 3.20 -19.59 -18.82
N PRO A 144 2.16 -19.24 -19.59
CA PRO A 144 1.32 -20.29 -20.14
C PRO A 144 2.33 -21.24 -20.77
N SER A 145 2.40 -22.47 -20.25
CA SER A 145 3.45 -23.40 -20.58
C SER A 145 3.47 -23.53 -22.10
N THR A 146 4.48 -22.95 -22.74
CA THR A 146 4.80 -23.13 -24.16
C THR A 146 5.14 -24.59 -24.47
N GLU A 147 5.12 -25.48 -23.47
CA GLU A 147 5.28 -26.92 -23.61
C GLU A 147 4.00 -27.65 -24.03
N MET A 148 2.87 -26.95 -24.24
CA MET A 148 1.78 -27.47 -25.07
C MET A 148 1.83 -26.83 -26.45
N ILE A 149 2.96 -26.99 -27.14
CA ILE A 149 2.90 -27.07 -28.60
C ILE A 149 2.19 -28.40 -28.84
N PHE A 150 0.87 -28.35 -29.02
CA PHE A 150 0.12 -29.45 -29.60
C PHE A 150 0.87 -29.82 -30.88
N ASP A 151 1.25 -31.09 -31.02
CA ASP A 151 1.81 -31.58 -32.27
C ASP A 151 0.75 -31.28 -33.33
N THR A 152 1.03 -30.34 -34.24
CA THR A 152 0.02 -29.78 -35.16
C THR A 152 -0.48 -30.80 -36.18
N ASP A 153 0.13 -31.98 -36.20
CA ASP A 153 -0.20 -33.08 -37.11
C ASP A 153 -1.06 -34.18 -36.45
N ASP A 154 -1.27 -34.14 -35.12
CA ASP A 154 -2.13 -35.10 -34.42
C ASP A 154 -3.49 -34.46 -34.05
N ASP A 155 -4.57 -35.05 -34.55
CA ASP A 155 -5.93 -34.66 -34.20
C ASP A 155 -6.18 -34.83 -32.69
N ALA A 156 -6.95 -33.91 -32.12
CA ALA A 156 -7.38 -34.02 -30.73
C ALA A 156 -8.19 -35.32 -30.53
N PRO A 157 -7.95 -36.08 -29.43
CA PRO A 157 -8.71 -37.29 -29.15
C PRO A 157 -10.19 -36.95 -28.94
N TYR A 158 -11.08 -37.88 -29.30
CA TYR A 158 -12.54 -37.67 -29.23
C TYR A 158 -13.04 -37.26 -27.83
N ALA A 159 -12.34 -37.67 -26.77
CA ALA A 159 -12.65 -37.31 -25.39
C ALA A 159 -12.49 -35.80 -25.10
N GLU A 160 -11.67 -35.09 -25.88
CA GLU A 160 -11.41 -33.65 -25.77
C GLU A 160 -12.29 -32.81 -26.72
N MET A 161 -13.13 -33.46 -27.52
CA MET A 161 -14.04 -32.78 -28.44
C MET A 161 -15.01 -31.88 -27.67
N THR A 162 -14.96 -30.58 -27.93
CA THR A 162 -15.90 -29.65 -27.31
C THR A 162 -17.26 -29.71 -28.02
N ILE A 163 -18.31 -29.26 -27.35
CA ILE A 163 -19.66 -29.14 -27.95
C ILE A 163 -19.62 -28.28 -29.22
N ARG A 164 -18.67 -27.34 -29.32
CA ARG A 164 -18.51 -26.49 -30.51
C ARG A 164 -17.90 -27.26 -31.66
N ASP A 165 -16.91 -28.10 -31.40
CA ASP A 165 -16.30 -28.98 -32.40
C ASP A 165 -17.35 -29.96 -32.91
N TYR A 166 -18.14 -30.56 -32.00
CA TYR A 166 -19.27 -31.40 -32.36
C TYR A 166 -20.27 -30.69 -33.28
N MET A 167 -20.67 -29.45 -32.93
CA MET A 167 -21.57 -28.64 -33.75
C MET A 167 -20.96 -28.30 -35.10
N ALA A 168 -19.68 -27.96 -35.15
CA ALA A 168 -18.99 -27.65 -36.40
C ALA A 168 -18.94 -28.86 -37.34
N ILE A 169 -18.65 -30.05 -36.81
CA ILE A 169 -18.66 -31.31 -37.55
C ILE A 169 -20.07 -31.62 -38.09
N HIS A 170 -21.10 -31.51 -37.25
CA HIS A 170 -22.47 -31.90 -37.64
C HIS A 170 -23.17 -30.90 -38.55
N THR A 171 -22.89 -29.60 -38.39
CA THR A 171 -23.56 -28.54 -39.15
C THR A 171 -22.75 -28.04 -40.34
N GLY A 172 -21.45 -28.39 -40.41
CA GLY A 172 -20.50 -27.85 -41.37
C GLY A 172 -20.19 -26.37 -41.17
N LYS A 173 -20.62 -25.76 -40.06
CA LYS A 173 -20.45 -24.33 -39.77
C LYS A 173 -19.46 -24.14 -38.64
N LEU A 174 -18.42 -23.34 -38.88
CA LEU A 174 -17.40 -23.01 -37.88
C LEU A 174 -18.03 -22.24 -36.70
N VAL A 175 -17.70 -22.63 -35.47
CA VAL A 175 -18.19 -21.99 -34.23
C VAL A 175 -17.01 -21.67 -33.32
N SER A 176 -16.88 -20.41 -32.89
CA SER A 176 -15.80 -19.95 -32.02
C SER A 176 -16.32 -19.37 -30.70
N ASN A 177 -15.43 -19.34 -29.71
CA ASN A 177 -15.63 -18.63 -28.44
C ASN A 177 -15.71 -17.12 -28.62
N LYS A 178 -15.07 -16.58 -29.66
CA LYS A 178 -14.95 -15.15 -29.87
C LYS A 178 -16.14 -14.67 -30.71
N GLN A 179 -16.96 -13.78 -30.14
CA GLN A 179 -18.16 -13.25 -30.81
C GLN A 179 -17.82 -12.57 -32.15
N TRP A 180 -16.72 -11.84 -32.22
CA TRP A 180 -16.29 -11.17 -33.46
C TRP A 180 -15.95 -12.17 -34.57
N LEU A 181 -15.39 -13.34 -34.25
CA LEU A 181 -15.05 -14.37 -35.23
C LEU A 181 -16.32 -15.01 -35.80
N ASN A 182 -17.32 -15.25 -34.93
CA ASN A 182 -18.63 -15.74 -35.36
C ASN A 182 -19.36 -14.72 -36.26
N ASN A 183 -19.18 -13.43 -36.00
CA ASN A 183 -19.73 -12.38 -36.85
C ASN A 183 -19.04 -12.37 -38.23
N LEU A 184 -17.73 -12.53 -38.27
CA LEU A 184 -16.96 -12.65 -39.52
C LEU A 184 -17.44 -13.86 -40.35
N ILE A 185 -17.59 -15.03 -39.73
CA ILE A 185 -18.05 -16.26 -40.39
C ILE A 185 -19.43 -16.04 -41.01
N LYS A 186 -20.36 -15.40 -40.29
CA LYS A 186 -21.70 -15.09 -40.81
C LYS A 186 -21.67 -14.12 -41.99
N THR A 187 -20.73 -13.17 -42.00
CA THR A 187 -20.60 -12.23 -43.13
C THR A 187 -20.03 -12.89 -44.38
N THR A 188 -19.10 -13.85 -44.23
CA THR A 188 -18.45 -14.54 -45.36
C THR A 188 -19.27 -15.69 -45.94
N SER A 189 -20.19 -16.28 -45.18
CA SER A 189 -21.04 -17.39 -45.65
C SER A 189 -22.33 -16.96 -46.36
N ASN A 190 -22.51 -15.66 -46.62
CA ASN A 190 -23.67 -15.08 -47.30
C ASN A 190 -23.41 -14.72 -48.78
N ASP A 191 -22.24 -15.07 -49.32
CA ASP A 191 -21.92 -15.13 -50.75
C ASP A 191 -21.93 -16.60 -51.23
#